data_AF-A0A3C1DWD6-F1
#
_entry.id   AF-A0A3C1DWD6-F1
#
_cell.length_a   1.000
_cell.length_b   1.000
_cell.length_c   1.000
_cell.angle_alpha   90.00
_cell.angle_beta   90.00
_cell.angle_gamma   90.00
#
_symmetry.space_group_name_H-M   'P 1'
#
loop_
_entity.id
_entity.type
_entity.pdbx_description
1 polymer ?
#
loop_
_entity_poly.entity_id
_entity_poly.type
_entity_poly.pdbx_seq_one_letter_code
_entity_poly.pdbx_strand_id
1 'polypeptide(L)'
;MVRLTNRWSIASRIFAVQLVAVIVLSGCLTLVLWLNSRASADDNASRVSLAVATTLATDPSVIAGVQSADPTAELQPFALRVMRSTGVDFVTIMDTTGTRFTHPNPDEIGK
;
A
#
# COMPACT_ATOMS: atom_id res chain seq x y z
N MET A 1 -10.73 56.07 -23.89
CA MET A 1 -9.69 55.34 -24.63
C MET A 1 -8.50 55.12 -23.68
N VAL A 2 -8.46 53.99 -22.95
CA VAL A 2 -7.34 53.71 -22.03
C VAL A 2 -6.28 52.93 -22.83
N ARG A 3 -5.25 53.62 -23.29
CA ARG A 3 -4.04 52.99 -23.85
C ARG A 3 -3.16 52.53 -22.69
N LEU A 4 -3.30 51.28 -22.26
CA LEU A 4 -2.31 50.60 -21.43
C LEU A 4 -1.12 50.21 -22.32
N THR A 5 -0.28 51.18 -22.71
CA THR A 5 0.99 50.85 -23.35
C THR A 5 1.98 50.41 -22.28
N ASN A 6 1.86 49.14 -21.90
CA ASN A 6 2.75 48.51 -20.94
C ASN A 6 4.07 48.16 -21.64
N ARG A 7 5.01 49.10 -21.70
CA ARG A 7 6.37 48.87 -22.22
C ARG A 7 7.18 48.13 -21.14
N TRP A 8 6.83 46.86 -20.92
CA TRP A 8 7.66 45.98 -20.09
C TRP A 8 9.08 45.94 -20.63
N SER A 9 10.05 46.08 -19.71
CA SER A 9 11.45 45.82 -20.00
C SER A 9 11.59 44.40 -20.56
N ILE A 10 12.55 44.20 -21.46
CA ILE A 10 12.88 42.87 -21.99
C ILE A 10 13.17 41.90 -20.84
N ALA A 11 13.83 42.39 -19.79
CA ALA A 11 14.10 41.62 -18.57
C ALA A 11 12.81 41.16 -17.86
N SER A 12 11.79 42.02 -17.75
CA SER A 12 10.52 41.64 -17.09
C SER A 12 9.68 40.70 -17.94
N ARG A 13 9.79 40.77 -19.28
CA ARG A 13 9.17 39.80 -20.19
C ARG A 13 9.82 38.42 -20.08
N ILE A 14 11.14 38.35 -20.09
CA ILE A 14 11.88 37.08 -19.95
C ILE A 14 11.56 36.46 -18.58
N PHE A 15 11.58 37.28 -17.52
CA PHE A 15 11.23 36.81 -16.18
C PHE A 15 9.79 36.28 -16.11
N ALA A 16 8.82 36.97 -16.73
CA ALA A 16 7.44 36.50 -16.74
C ALA A 16 7.28 35.16 -17.48
N VAL A 17 7.94 35.00 -18.63
CA VAL A 17 7.95 33.72 -19.36
C VAL A 17 8.58 32.62 -18.53
N GLN A 18 9.71 32.90 -17.87
CA GLN A 18 10.38 31.94 -17.00
C GLN A 18 9.51 31.57 -15.79
N LEU A 19 8.84 32.53 -15.17
CA LEU A 19 7.93 32.28 -14.06
C LEU A 19 6.75 31.40 -14.48
N VAL A 20 6.13 31.71 -15.63
CA VAL A 20 5.05 30.88 -16.20
C VAL A 20 5.56 29.47 -16.49
N ALA A 21 6.74 29.33 -17.09
CA ALA A 21 7.33 28.03 -17.38
C ALA A 21 7.54 27.22 -16.08
N VAL A 22 8.09 27.83 -15.03
CA VAL A 22 8.26 27.17 -13.73
C VAL A 22 6.92 26.74 -13.15
N ILE A 23 5.91 27.62 -13.15
CA ILE A 23 4.57 27.29 -12.62
C ILE A 23 3.94 26.11 -13.39
N VAL A 24 4.02 26.12 -14.71
CA VAL A 24 3.47 25.05 -15.56
C VAL A 24 4.20 23.73 -15.29
N LEU A 25 5.53 23.74 -15.25
CA LEU A 25 6.33 22.55 -14.98
C LEU A 25 6.05 21.98 -13.59
N SER A 26 6.00 22.83 -12.56
CA SER A 26 5.65 22.41 -11.20
C SER A 26 4.23 21.86 -11.13
N GLY A 27 3.26 22.51 -11.77
CA GLY A 27 1.87 22.05 -11.82
C GLY A 27 1.71 20.68 -12.49
N CYS A 28 2.38 20.47 -13.63
CA CYS A 28 2.42 19.16 -14.30
C CYS A 28 3.03 18.08 -13.40
N LEU A 29 4.16 18.36 -12.74
CA LEU A 29 4.80 17.41 -11.85
C LEU A 29 3.89 17.03 -10.68
N THR A 30 3.26 18.01 -10.03
CA THR A 30 2.30 17.77 -8.94
C THR A 30 1.12 16.93 -9.41
N LEU A 31 0.56 17.21 -10.59
CA LEU A 31 -0.55 16.44 -11.15
C LEU A 31 -0.17 14.97 -11.38
N VAL A 32 1.00 14.72 -11.98
CA VAL A 32 1.52 13.36 -12.20
C VAL A 32 1.71 12.62 -10.88
N LEU A 33 2.34 13.26 -9.89
CA LEU A 33 2.54 12.66 -8.57
C LEU A 33 1.22 12.35 -7.88
N TRP A 34 0.23 13.23 -7.99
CA TRP A 34 -1.09 13.03 -7.39
C TRP A 34 -1.81 11.82 -8.00
N LEU A 35 -1.78 11.68 -9.33
CA LEU A 35 -2.35 10.52 -10.02
C LEU A 35 -1.61 9.22 -9.66
N ASN A 36 -0.29 9.27 -9.52
CA ASN A 36 0.52 8.08 -9.23
C ASN A 36 0.46 7.62 -7.75
N SER A 37 0.13 8.54 -6.83
CA SER A 37 0.14 8.27 -5.38
C SER A 37 -0.84 7.17 -4.97
N ARG A 38 -1.96 7.01 -5.67
CA ARG A 38 -2.95 5.98 -5.35
C ARG A 38 -2.57 4.60 -5.89
N ALA A 39 -2.06 4.53 -7.12
CA ALA A 39 -1.68 3.27 -7.76
C ALA A 39 -0.48 2.62 -7.08
N SER A 40 0.54 3.43 -6.73
CA SER A 40 1.80 2.91 -6.19
C SER A 40 1.64 2.26 -4.81
N ALA A 41 0.76 2.81 -3.96
CA ALA A 41 0.52 2.26 -2.62
C ALA A 41 -0.24 0.93 -2.67
N ASP A 42 -1.26 0.84 -3.52
CA ASP A 42 -2.12 -0.34 -3.64
C ASP A 42 -1.39 -1.51 -4.30
N ASP A 43 -0.61 -1.25 -5.36
CA ASP A 43 0.20 -2.27 -6.03
C ASP A 43 1.25 -2.85 -5.07
N ASN A 44 1.88 -2.01 -4.25
CA ASN A 44 2.85 -2.48 -3.28
C ASN A 44 2.20 -3.30 -2.16
N ALA A 45 1.08 -2.84 -1.61
CA ALA A 45 0.32 -3.57 -0.61
C ALA A 45 -0.13 -4.95 -1.13
N SER A 46 -0.64 -5.00 -2.36
CA SER A 46 -1.05 -6.23 -3.04
C SER A 46 0.13 -7.18 -3.24
N ARG A 47 1.28 -6.67 -3.70
CA ARG A 47 2.49 -7.48 -3.88
C ARG A 47 3.01 -8.07 -2.57
N VAL A 48 3.06 -7.27 -1.51
CA VAL A 48 3.50 -7.74 -0.19
C VAL A 48 2.53 -8.79 0.35
N SER A 49 1.23 -8.53 0.29
CA SER A 49 0.20 -9.46 0.78
C SER A 49 0.25 -10.80 0.04
N LEU A 50 0.37 -10.77 -1.29
CA LEU A 50 0.47 -11.99 -2.10
C LEU A 50 1.75 -12.76 -1.80
N ALA A 51 2.88 -12.07 -1.64
CA ALA A 51 4.16 -12.71 -1.31
C ALA A 51 4.08 -13.42 0.05
N VAL A 52 3.59 -12.72 1.10
CA VAL A 52 3.40 -13.31 2.43
C VAL A 52 2.44 -14.49 2.36
N ALA A 53 1.27 -14.34 1.74
CA ALA A 53 0.28 -15.40 1.62
C ALA A 53 0.84 -16.65 0.92
N THR A 54 1.55 -16.46 -0.20
CA THR A 54 2.14 -17.56 -0.98
C THR A 54 3.24 -18.26 -0.19
N THR A 55 4.11 -17.50 0.48
CA THR A 55 5.17 -18.07 1.32
C THR A 55 4.57 -18.90 2.45
N LEU A 56 3.61 -18.37 3.20
CA LEU A 56 2.98 -19.08 4.30
C LEU A 56 2.19 -20.31 3.84
N ALA A 57 1.49 -20.22 2.71
CA ALA A 57 0.71 -21.35 2.17
C ALA A 57 1.59 -22.54 1.75
N THR A 58 2.86 -22.31 1.46
CA THR A 58 3.83 -23.35 1.08
C THR A 58 4.77 -23.76 2.22
N ASP A 59 4.66 -23.14 3.40
CA ASP A 59 5.52 -23.40 4.54
C ASP A 59 5.15 -24.76 5.19
N PRO A 60 6.09 -25.71 5.31
CA PRO A 60 5.83 -27.01 5.94
C PRO A 60 5.33 -26.92 7.38
N SER A 61 5.75 -25.90 8.14
CA SER A 61 5.29 -25.68 9.51
C SER A 61 3.83 -25.23 9.56
N VAL A 62 3.39 -24.44 8.59
CA VAL A 62 1.98 -24.05 8.44
C VAL A 62 1.15 -25.26 8.04
N ILE A 63 1.62 -26.06 7.08
CA ILE A 63 0.94 -27.29 6.67
C ILE A 63 0.80 -28.26 7.86
N ALA A 64 1.87 -28.47 8.64
CA ALA A 64 1.84 -29.31 9.82
C ALA A 64 0.92 -28.74 10.92
N GLY A 65 0.92 -27.41 11.12
CA GLY A 65 0.06 -26.75 12.09
C GLY A 65 -1.42 -26.87 11.75
N VAL A 66 -1.79 -26.77 10.47
CA VAL A 66 -3.17 -26.97 10.01
C VAL A 66 -3.65 -28.41 10.24
N GLN A 67 -2.75 -29.40 10.19
CA GLN A 67 -3.04 -30.81 10.41
C GLN A 67 -2.97 -31.24 11.89
N SER A 68 -2.63 -30.33 12.80
CA SER A 68 -2.48 -30.64 14.22
C SER A 68 -3.84 -30.85 14.91
N ALA A 69 -3.81 -31.40 16.12
CA ALA A 69 -5.02 -31.56 16.93
C ALA A 69 -5.65 -30.23 17.37
N ASP A 70 -4.84 -29.17 17.46
CA ASP A 70 -5.28 -27.80 17.77
C ASP A 70 -4.54 -26.79 16.88
N PRO A 71 -5.05 -26.56 15.65
CA PRO A 71 -4.41 -25.64 14.71
C PRO A 71 -4.31 -24.22 15.24
N THR A 72 -5.28 -23.78 16.05
CA THR A 72 -5.30 -22.42 16.60
C THR A 72 -4.14 -22.22 17.57
N ALA A 73 -3.90 -23.17 18.49
CA ALA A 73 -2.82 -23.07 19.46
C ALA A 73 -1.43 -23.00 18.81
N GLU A 74 -1.23 -23.75 17.72
CA GLU A 74 0.04 -23.77 16.97
C GLU A 74 0.21 -22.52 16.08
N LEU A 75 -0.83 -22.16 15.32
CA LEU A 75 -0.72 -21.18 14.25
C LEU A 75 -0.97 -19.74 14.70
N GLN A 76 -1.82 -19.49 15.70
CA GLN A 76 -2.16 -18.13 16.13
C GLN A 76 -0.92 -17.34 16.62
N PRO A 77 -0.04 -17.89 17.50
CA PRO A 77 1.16 -17.19 17.91
C PRO A 77 2.12 -16.92 16.75
N PHE A 78 2.19 -17.85 15.78
CA PHE A 78 2.99 -17.70 14.57
C PHE A 78 2.46 -16.58 13.67
N ALA A 79 1.16 -16.57 13.37
CA ALA A 79 0.51 -15.53 12.57
C ALA A 79 0.71 -14.13 13.19
N LEU A 80 0.58 -13.99 14.51
CA LEU A 80 0.84 -12.73 15.21
C LEU A 80 2.31 -12.29 15.16
N ARG A 81 3.28 -13.23 15.07
CA ARG A 81 4.69 -12.88 14.84
C ARG A 81 4.91 -12.39 13.41
N VAL A 82 4.29 -13.05 12.43
CA VAL A 82 4.39 -12.65 11.02
C VAL A 82 3.77 -11.27 10.79
N MET A 83 2.58 -11.00 11.34
CA MET A 83 1.96 -9.66 11.28
C MET A 83 2.91 -8.58 11.81
N ARG A 84 3.53 -8.82 12.98
CA ARG A 84 4.48 -7.88 13.59
C ARG A 84 5.77 -7.68 12.79
N SER A 85 6.28 -8.72 12.13
CA SER A 85 7.54 -8.63 11.38
C SER A 85 7.37 -8.05 9.97
N THR A 86 6.21 -8.26 9.36
CA THR A 86 5.92 -7.82 7.98
C THR A 86 5.11 -6.52 7.91
N GLY A 87 4.47 -6.12 9.00
CA GLY A 87 3.63 -4.92 9.06
C GLY A 87 2.30 -5.07 8.33
N VAL A 88 1.89 -6.29 7.97
CA VAL A 88 0.56 -6.55 7.40
C VAL A 88 -0.51 -6.52 8.49
N ASP A 89 -1.70 -6.03 8.14
CA ASP A 89 -2.80 -5.84 9.09
C ASP A 89 -3.37 -7.16 9.61
N PHE A 90 -3.33 -8.22 8.80
CA PHE A 90 -3.83 -9.54 9.17
C PHE A 90 -3.12 -10.67 8.44
N VAL A 91 -3.08 -11.83 9.10
CA VAL A 91 -2.68 -13.14 8.58
C VAL A 91 -3.71 -14.14 9.08
N THR A 92 -4.56 -14.61 8.18
CA THR A 92 -5.62 -15.57 8.48
C THR A 92 -5.34 -16.87 7.75
N ILE A 93 -5.12 -17.93 8.52
CA ILE A 93 -5.03 -19.31 8.06
C ILE A 93 -6.38 -19.95 8.40
N MET A 94 -6.98 -20.61 7.42
CA MET A 94 -8.32 -21.20 7.54
C MET A 94 -8.39 -22.54 6.83
N ASP A 95 -9.38 -23.35 7.19
CA ASP A 95 -9.73 -24.54 6.42
C ASP A 95 -10.45 -24.19 5.12
N THR A 96 -10.70 -25.22 4.29
CA THR A 96 -11.41 -25.08 3.01
C THR A 96 -12.90 -24.81 3.14
N THR A 97 -13.48 -24.97 4.34
CA THR A 97 -14.86 -24.64 4.65
C THR A 97 -15.03 -23.19 5.09
N GLY A 98 -13.92 -22.49 5.33
CA GLY A 98 -13.86 -21.08 5.72
C GLY A 98 -13.58 -20.85 7.20
N THR A 99 -13.42 -21.90 8.01
CA THR A 99 -13.18 -21.78 9.45
C THR A 99 -11.79 -21.20 9.72
N ARG A 100 -11.74 -20.04 10.36
CA ARG A 100 -10.48 -19.35 10.68
C ARG A 100 -9.78 -19.99 11.87
N PHE A 101 -8.54 -20.45 11.69
CA PHE A 101 -7.64 -20.85 12.78
C PHE A 101 -6.88 -19.66 13.36
N THR A 102 -6.63 -18.64 12.54
CA THR A 102 -5.91 -17.43 12.98
C THR A 102 -6.61 -16.16 12.55
N HIS A 103 -6.58 -15.16 13.42
CA HIS A 103 -7.10 -13.83 13.13
C HIS A 103 -6.54 -12.81 14.14
N PRO A 104 -6.29 -11.53 13.76
CA PRO A 104 -5.85 -10.50 14.70
C PRO A 104 -6.90 -10.23 15.80
N ASN A 105 -8.19 -10.30 15.46
CA ASN A 105 -9.29 -10.32 16.42
C ASN A 105 -9.61 -11.79 16.83
N PRO A 106 -9.37 -12.21 18.09
CA PRO A 106 -9.66 -13.56 18.55
C PRO A 106 -11.13 -13.97 18.41
N ASP A 107 -12.07 -13.01 18.44
CA ASP A 107 -13.51 -13.29 18.32
C ASP A 107 -13.92 -13.78 16.92
N GLU A 108 -13.03 -13.67 15.94
CA GLU A 108 -13.24 -14.16 14.57
C GLU A 108 -12.67 -15.57 14.35
N ILE A 109 -11.95 -16.13 15.32
CA ILE A 109 -11.42 -17.50 15.25
C ILE A 109 -12.59 -18.49 15.39
N GLY A 110 -12.63 -19.50 14.53
CA GLY A 110 -13.70 -20.50 14.49
C GLY A 110 -14.94 -20.11 13.70
N LYS A 111 -14.95 -18.92 13.07
CA LYS A 111 -15.97 -18.48 12.12
C LYS A 111 -15.52 -18.68 10.67
#